data_AF-A0A6A6RUN1-F1
#
_entry.id   AF-A0A6A6RUN1-F1
#
_cell.length_a   1.000
_cell.length_b   1.000
_cell.length_c   1.000
_cell.angle_alpha   90.00
_cell.angle_beta   90.00
_cell.angle_gamma   90.00
#
_symmetry.space_group_name_H-M   'P 1'
#
loop_
_entity.id
_entity.type
_entity.pdbx_description
1 polymer ?
#
loop_
_entity_poly.entity_id
_entity_poly.type
_entity_poly.pdbx_seq_one_letter_code
_entity_poly.pdbx_strand_id
1 'polypeptide(L)'
;MSSASAVAAAQSTTSRVEPQRPAFPQPFGNGTFANNTRFPTHTPVRPTGLQTRSSVLPSLSSTLLSAASSSSKQVKTVVVTPVPVSDASQSATAAVSSSSVAASSSAAASAAPSVSPAEDVSSASATTGTATFYGGNLSGGTCSFTDYTIPSGLYGTAFGGNWDASACGQCVSVTGPNGNTIKAMVVDQCPECDASHLDLFENAFTQIGDKSAGTIDISYSVVPCGISSPLVLKMKSGSSQYFFSMQVVNSNVAISKLEISTDGGSSWKSTTRQTYNFFEISSGSGSDTVDVRVTSVGGKTITVNSVSVADSATKTADSNFSS
;
A
#
# COMPACT_ATOMS: atom_id res chain seq x y z
N MET A 1 2.60 -30.18 -83.42
CA MET A 1 4.06 -29.98 -83.27
C MET A 1 4.27 -28.93 -82.20
N SER A 2 5.15 -29.22 -81.22
CA SER A 2 5.85 -28.30 -80.30
C SER A 2 5.10 -27.19 -79.54
N SER A 3 5.47 -26.81 -78.32
CA SER A 3 6.21 -27.45 -77.23
C SER A 3 5.96 -26.58 -76.00
N ALA A 4 5.56 -27.16 -74.87
CA ALA A 4 5.41 -26.40 -73.63
C ALA A 4 6.76 -26.24 -72.93
N SER A 5 7.21 -25.00 -72.71
CA SER A 5 8.35 -24.70 -71.83
C SER A 5 7.85 -24.32 -70.45
N ALA A 6 8.17 -25.14 -69.46
CA ALA A 6 7.89 -24.85 -68.05
C ALA A 6 8.95 -23.92 -67.47
N VAL A 7 8.52 -22.88 -66.73
CA VAL A 7 9.40 -22.07 -65.89
C VAL A 7 9.27 -22.58 -64.46
N ALA A 8 10.32 -23.19 -63.93
CA ALA A 8 10.35 -23.72 -62.57
C ALA A 8 10.60 -22.60 -61.55
N ALA A 9 9.63 -22.35 -60.68
CA ALA A 9 9.82 -21.50 -59.50
C ALA A 9 10.46 -22.31 -58.36
N ALA A 10 11.70 -21.99 -58.02
CA ALA A 10 12.38 -22.62 -56.88
C ALA A 10 11.78 -22.13 -55.55
N GLN A 11 11.14 -23.03 -54.80
CA GLN A 11 10.69 -22.75 -53.44
C GLN A 11 11.86 -22.95 -52.47
N SER A 12 12.25 -21.89 -51.76
CA SER A 12 13.31 -21.94 -50.75
C SER A 12 12.74 -22.43 -49.42
N THR A 13 13.13 -23.63 -48.99
CA THR A 13 12.66 -24.27 -47.75
C THR A 13 13.53 -23.88 -46.56
N THR A 14 13.23 -22.71 -45.96
CA THR A 14 13.84 -22.30 -44.69
C THR A 14 13.33 -23.15 -43.53
N SER A 15 14.07 -24.20 -43.19
CA SER A 15 13.76 -25.05 -42.04
C SER A 15 13.88 -24.26 -40.73
N ARG A 16 12.78 -24.15 -39.98
CA ARG A 16 12.73 -23.41 -38.72
C ARG A 16 13.26 -24.31 -37.59
N VAL A 17 14.42 -23.97 -37.05
CA VAL A 17 15.00 -24.65 -35.89
C VAL A 17 14.13 -24.41 -34.66
N GLU A 18 13.58 -25.48 -34.09
CA GLU A 18 12.80 -25.44 -32.86
C GLU A 18 13.74 -25.42 -31.64
N PRO A 19 13.54 -24.50 -30.66
CA PRO A 19 14.38 -24.45 -29.47
C PRO A 19 14.13 -25.67 -28.58
N GLN A 20 15.17 -26.48 -28.36
CA GLN A 20 15.07 -27.69 -27.54
C GLN A 20 14.69 -27.37 -26.09
N ARG A 21 13.60 -27.98 -25.63
CA ARG A 21 13.11 -27.93 -24.25
C ARG A 21 14.04 -28.77 -23.36
N PRO A 22 14.52 -28.26 -22.20
CA PRO A 22 15.36 -29.05 -21.29
C PRO A 22 14.60 -30.28 -20.78
N ALA A 23 15.25 -31.44 -20.87
CA ALA A 23 14.68 -32.71 -20.43
C ALA A 23 14.76 -32.84 -18.89
N PHE A 24 13.62 -33.11 -18.25
CA PHE A 24 13.58 -33.50 -16.84
C PHE A 24 14.03 -34.96 -16.69
N PRO A 25 14.89 -35.29 -15.71
CA PRO A 25 15.24 -36.68 -15.42
C PRO A 25 14.02 -37.46 -14.92
N GLN A 26 13.89 -38.70 -15.40
CA GLN A 26 12.78 -39.61 -15.07
C GLN A 26 12.86 -40.08 -13.60
N PRO A 27 11.73 -40.35 -12.93
CA PRO A 27 11.73 -40.99 -11.62
C PRO A 27 12.20 -42.45 -11.73
N PHE A 28 12.93 -42.91 -10.72
CA PHE A 28 13.53 -44.25 -10.69
C PHE A 28 12.50 -45.38 -10.50
N GLY A 29 12.66 -46.42 -11.31
CA GLY A 29 12.73 -47.82 -10.86
C GLY A 29 11.58 -48.36 -10.00
N ASN A 30 10.65 -49.07 -10.65
CA ASN A 30 9.65 -49.90 -9.99
C ASN A 30 10.31 -51.05 -9.19
N GLY A 31 10.42 -50.91 -7.87
CA GLY A 31 11.00 -51.91 -6.97
C GLY A 31 9.94 -52.72 -6.23
N THR A 32 9.81 -54.00 -6.56
CA THR A 32 9.01 -54.98 -5.79
C THR A 32 9.60 -55.21 -4.41
N PHE A 33 8.92 -54.74 -3.35
CA PHE A 33 9.30 -55.05 -1.96
C PHE A 33 8.52 -56.24 -1.41
N ALA A 34 9.27 -57.23 -0.90
CA ALA A 34 8.72 -58.42 -0.30
C ALA A 34 8.09 -58.13 1.09
N ASN A 35 6.97 -58.79 1.37
CA ASN A 35 6.23 -58.65 2.61
C ASN A 35 6.90 -59.42 3.76
N ASN A 36 7.72 -58.75 4.58
CA ASN A 36 8.01 -59.23 5.95
C ASN A 36 8.69 -58.17 6.85
N THR A 37 7.92 -57.32 7.52
CA THR A 37 8.39 -56.66 8.76
C THR A 37 7.25 -56.41 9.74
N ARG A 38 7.49 -56.83 10.99
CA ARG A 38 6.53 -56.87 12.09
C ARG A 38 6.47 -55.52 12.81
N PHE A 39 5.36 -54.80 12.74
CA PHE A 39 5.16 -53.58 13.52
C PHE A 39 4.91 -53.90 15.02
N PRO A 40 5.60 -53.23 15.96
CA PRO A 40 5.27 -53.32 17.38
C PRO A 40 4.12 -52.37 17.73
N THR A 41 3.02 -52.92 18.24
CA THR A 41 1.87 -52.14 18.71
C THR A 41 2.17 -51.48 20.06
N HIS A 42 2.33 -50.15 20.08
CA HIS A 42 2.39 -49.39 21.33
C HIS A 42 0.98 -48.92 21.73
N THR A 43 0.47 -49.46 22.82
CA THR A 43 -0.76 -48.99 23.47
C THR A 43 -0.46 -47.75 24.33
N PRO A 44 -1.29 -46.68 24.26
CA PRO A 44 -1.11 -45.50 25.11
C PRO A 44 -1.56 -45.80 26.54
N VAL A 45 -0.62 -45.70 27.50
CA VAL A 45 -0.91 -45.83 28.93
C VAL A 45 -1.39 -44.49 29.49
N ARG A 46 -2.55 -44.50 30.16
CA ARG A 46 -3.17 -43.35 30.82
C ARG A 46 -2.34 -42.90 32.04
N PRO A 47 -1.76 -41.69 32.06
CA PRO A 47 -1.04 -41.21 33.24
C PRO A 47 -2.02 -40.95 34.38
N THR A 48 -1.68 -41.49 35.55
CA THR A 48 -2.44 -41.30 36.81
C THR A 48 -1.49 -40.68 37.83
N GLY A 49 -1.84 -39.51 38.37
CA GLY A 49 -1.07 -38.87 39.44
C GLY A 49 -1.05 -37.35 39.36
N LEU A 50 -1.94 -36.68 40.11
CA LEU A 50 -1.67 -35.31 40.52
C LEU A 50 -0.57 -35.33 41.59
N GLN A 51 0.50 -34.55 41.40
CA GLN A 51 1.35 -34.11 42.49
C GLN A 51 1.25 -32.59 42.65
N THR A 52 0.57 -32.17 43.71
CA THR A 52 0.45 -30.78 44.12
C THR A 52 1.80 -30.29 44.66
N ARG A 53 2.64 -29.70 43.80
CA ARG A 53 3.82 -28.97 44.27
C ARG A 53 3.42 -27.55 44.68
N SER A 54 3.37 -27.33 45.99
CA SER A 54 3.18 -26.01 46.57
C SER A 54 4.47 -25.19 46.39
N SER A 55 4.43 -24.20 45.51
CA SER A 55 5.51 -23.23 45.32
C SER A 55 5.11 -21.90 45.96
N VAL A 56 5.68 -21.61 47.13
CA VAL A 56 5.48 -20.35 47.86
C VAL A 56 6.15 -19.21 47.08
N LEU A 57 5.35 -18.23 46.64
CA LEU A 57 5.85 -16.98 46.07
C LEU A 57 6.34 -16.05 47.20
N PRO A 58 7.57 -15.50 47.14
CA PRO A 58 7.98 -14.46 48.05
C PRO A 58 7.25 -13.14 47.73
N SER A 59 6.56 -12.59 48.72
CA SER A 59 5.89 -11.29 48.63
C SER A 59 6.91 -10.15 48.53
N LEU A 60 6.92 -9.42 47.42
CA LEU A 60 7.65 -8.15 47.32
C LEU A 60 6.84 -7.04 48.00
N SER A 61 7.34 -6.56 49.13
CA SER A 61 6.74 -5.46 49.89
C SER A 61 6.86 -4.13 49.16
N SER A 62 5.74 -3.48 48.89
CA SER A 62 5.69 -2.12 48.35
C SER A 62 6.22 -1.09 49.36
N THR A 63 7.47 -0.65 49.22
CA THR A 63 8.00 0.52 49.93
C THR A 63 7.57 1.81 49.22
N LEU A 64 6.61 2.51 49.82
CA LEU A 64 6.23 3.87 49.42
C LEU A 64 7.38 4.84 49.75
N LEU A 65 8.16 5.25 48.74
CA LEU A 65 9.09 6.36 48.87
C LEU A 65 8.41 7.66 48.42
N SER A 66 8.01 8.48 49.39
CA SER A 66 7.57 9.85 49.14
C SER A 66 8.78 10.73 48.86
N ALA A 67 8.82 11.35 47.68
CA ALA A 67 9.81 12.37 47.35
C ALA A 67 9.16 13.45 46.47
N ALA A 68 8.62 14.49 47.11
CA ALA A 68 8.26 15.71 46.42
C ALA A 68 9.54 16.43 45.96
N SER A 69 9.58 16.88 44.71
CA SER A 69 10.51 17.94 44.30
C SER A 69 9.91 18.76 43.17
N SER A 70 9.50 19.98 43.49
CA SER A 70 8.98 20.95 42.54
C SER A 70 10.13 21.51 41.69
N SER A 71 9.99 21.51 40.37
CA SER A 71 10.84 22.31 39.49
C SER A 71 10.00 23.08 38.48
N SER A 72 9.49 24.22 38.94
CA SER A 72 8.71 25.17 38.16
C SER A 72 9.60 25.92 37.17
N LYS A 73 9.54 25.57 35.88
CA LYS A 73 10.06 26.42 34.80
C LYS A 73 9.07 27.56 34.52
N GLN A 74 9.58 28.79 34.47
CA GLN A 74 8.77 29.98 34.23
C GLN A 74 8.13 29.96 32.84
N VAL A 75 6.79 30.06 32.79
CA VAL A 75 6.06 30.40 31.56
C VAL A 75 6.13 31.92 31.40
N LYS A 76 6.74 32.38 30.31
CA LYS A 76 6.86 33.81 30.00
C LYS A 76 5.59 34.30 29.29
N THR A 77 4.64 34.82 30.06
CA THR A 77 3.38 35.39 29.54
C THR A 77 3.66 36.55 28.60
N VAL A 78 3.35 36.39 27.32
CA VAL A 78 3.34 37.49 26.34
C VAL A 78 1.96 38.13 26.38
N VAL A 79 1.89 39.33 26.95
CA VAL A 79 0.67 40.16 26.91
C VAL A 79 0.59 40.79 25.52
N VAL A 80 -0.38 40.35 24.70
CA VAL A 80 -0.71 41.00 23.43
C VAL A 80 -1.85 41.97 23.67
N THR A 81 -1.57 43.27 23.57
CA THR A 81 -2.57 44.33 23.58
C THR A 81 -3.38 44.34 22.27
N PRO A 82 -4.71 44.45 22.32
CA PRO A 82 -5.51 44.61 21.09
C PRO A 82 -5.33 46.02 20.53
N VAL A 83 -5.04 46.13 19.24
CA VAL A 83 -5.04 47.39 18.49
C VAL A 83 -6.46 47.61 17.92
N PRO A 84 -7.07 48.80 18.08
CA PRO A 84 -8.42 49.04 17.60
C PRO A 84 -8.50 49.10 16.06
N VAL A 85 -9.60 48.57 15.54
CA VAL A 85 -10.02 48.76 14.15
C VAL A 85 -10.42 50.22 13.89
N SER A 86 -10.09 50.73 12.72
CA SER A 86 -10.64 51.99 12.18
C SER A 86 -11.09 51.75 10.75
N ASP A 87 -12.40 51.78 10.57
CA ASP A 87 -13.08 51.80 9.27
C ASP A 87 -13.05 53.23 8.70
N ALA A 88 -12.84 53.37 7.39
CA ALA A 88 -12.91 54.66 6.68
C ALA A 88 -13.28 54.43 5.21
N SER A 89 -14.44 54.98 4.82
CA SER A 89 -15.13 54.70 3.56
C SER A 89 -15.03 55.87 2.56
N GLN A 90 -14.87 55.53 1.27
CA GLN A 90 -15.32 56.21 0.04
C GLN A 90 -15.01 57.71 -0.24
N SER A 91 -14.36 57.95 -1.39
CA SER A 91 -14.87 58.77 -2.54
C SER A 91 -13.88 58.60 -3.72
N ALA A 92 -14.29 58.23 -4.94
CA ALA A 92 -14.91 59.06 -6.00
C ALA A 92 -14.05 60.30 -6.36
N THR A 93 -13.71 60.63 -7.62
CA THR A 93 -14.18 60.22 -8.96
C THR A 93 -12.96 59.77 -9.83
N ALA A 94 -12.89 59.66 -11.17
CA ALA A 94 -13.72 60.11 -12.31
C ALA A 94 -13.55 59.18 -13.55
N ALA A 95 -13.87 59.68 -14.76
CA ALA A 95 -13.89 58.96 -16.03
C ALA A 95 -12.89 59.50 -17.07
N VAL A 96 -12.55 58.71 -18.09
CA VAL A 96 -12.55 59.11 -19.52
C VAL A 96 -12.69 57.90 -20.45
N SER A 97 -13.30 58.13 -21.61
CA SER A 97 -13.81 57.11 -22.53
C SER A 97 -12.89 56.81 -23.73
N SER A 98 -12.90 55.55 -24.15
CA SER A 98 -13.20 55.02 -25.49
C SER A 98 -12.59 55.60 -26.78
N SER A 99 -11.99 54.71 -27.59
CA SER A 99 -12.09 54.58 -29.07
C SER A 99 -11.42 53.26 -29.47
N SER A 100 -12.10 52.18 -29.91
CA SER A 100 -12.88 51.96 -31.14
C SER A 100 -12.07 51.97 -32.45
N VAL A 101 -11.80 50.78 -33.00
CA VAL A 101 -11.94 50.49 -34.44
C VAL A 101 -12.34 49.03 -34.61
N ALA A 102 -13.28 48.76 -35.51
CA ALA A 102 -13.68 47.43 -35.94
C ALA A 102 -13.32 47.24 -37.41
N ALA A 103 -13.00 46.01 -37.81
CA ALA A 103 -13.04 45.58 -39.21
C ALA A 103 -13.32 44.07 -39.29
N SER A 104 -14.39 43.71 -39.98
CA SER A 104 -14.85 42.33 -40.14
C SER A 104 -14.07 41.57 -41.23
N SER A 105 -14.05 40.24 -41.14
CA SER A 105 -14.06 39.37 -42.32
C SER A 105 -14.69 38.02 -41.99
N SER A 106 -15.64 37.60 -42.82
CA SER A 106 -16.42 36.37 -42.67
C SER A 106 -15.70 35.17 -43.28
N ALA A 107 -15.89 33.96 -42.72
CA ALA A 107 -16.36 32.77 -43.44
C ALA A 107 -16.35 31.48 -42.60
N ALA A 108 -17.12 30.50 -43.06
CA ALA A 108 -17.05 29.06 -42.74
C ALA A 108 -17.41 28.63 -41.31
N ALA A 109 -18.69 28.32 -41.12
CA ALA A 109 -19.12 27.42 -40.06
C ALA A 109 -18.53 26.01 -40.29
N SER A 110 -17.95 25.42 -39.24
CA SER A 110 -17.61 24.00 -39.17
C SER A 110 -18.13 23.47 -37.84
N ALA A 111 -18.91 22.39 -37.88
CA ALA A 111 -19.59 21.87 -36.71
C ALA A 111 -18.59 21.21 -35.75
N ALA A 112 -18.39 21.82 -34.58
CA ALA A 112 -17.64 21.19 -33.49
C ALA A 112 -18.51 20.07 -32.87
N PRO A 113 -17.99 18.83 -32.73
CA PRO A 113 -18.73 17.79 -32.02
C PRO A 113 -18.79 18.14 -30.53
N SER A 114 -19.97 17.99 -29.94
CA SER A 114 -20.19 18.09 -28.50
C SER A 114 -19.38 17.01 -27.78
N VAL A 115 -18.30 17.42 -27.11
CA VAL A 115 -17.47 16.52 -26.31
C VAL A 115 -18.16 16.30 -24.97
N SER A 116 -18.94 15.23 -24.86
CA SER A 116 -19.37 14.72 -23.56
C SER A 116 -18.13 14.29 -22.76
N PRO A 117 -18.05 14.57 -21.44
CA PRO A 117 -17.07 13.91 -20.59
C PRO A 117 -17.38 12.41 -20.58
N ALA A 118 -16.52 11.63 -21.22
CA ALA A 118 -16.45 10.21 -20.94
C ALA A 118 -15.72 10.08 -19.60
N GLU A 119 -16.47 9.90 -18.51
CA GLU A 119 -15.87 9.41 -17.28
C GLU A 119 -15.41 7.98 -17.54
N ASP A 120 -14.11 7.80 -17.72
CA ASP A 120 -13.48 6.47 -17.72
C ASP A 120 -13.47 5.95 -16.28
N VAL A 121 -14.67 5.61 -15.79
CA VAL A 121 -14.84 4.71 -14.67
C VAL A 121 -14.54 3.32 -15.23
N SER A 122 -13.25 3.03 -15.38
CA SER A 122 -12.76 1.68 -15.60
C SER A 122 -13.31 0.79 -14.48
N SER A 123 -14.39 0.07 -14.80
CA SER A 123 -15.10 -0.81 -13.87
C SER A 123 -14.19 -1.96 -13.44
N ALA A 124 -13.40 -1.73 -12.40
CA ALA A 124 -12.68 -2.77 -11.70
C ALA A 124 -13.70 -3.82 -11.25
N SER A 125 -13.65 -5.01 -11.85
CA SER A 125 -14.59 -6.10 -11.56
C SER A 125 -14.68 -6.33 -10.06
N ALA A 126 -15.88 -6.18 -9.51
CA ALA A 126 -16.10 -6.38 -8.08
C ALA A 126 -15.86 -7.85 -7.72
N THR A 127 -15.04 -8.07 -6.70
CA THR A 127 -14.86 -9.37 -6.05
C THR A 127 -15.98 -9.59 -5.05
N THR A 128 -16.73 -10.68 -5.21
CA THR A 128 -17.67 -11.15 -4.18
C THR A 128 -16.92 -12.01 -3.16
N GLY A 129 -17.22 -11.83 -1.89
CA GLY A 129 -16.58 -12.55 -0.80
C GLY A 129 -17.32 -12.38 0.52
N THR A 130 -16.60 -12.57 1.63
CA THR A 130 -17.14 -12.41 2.98
C THR A 130 -16.26 -11.49 3.81
N ALA A 131 -16.79 -10.97 4.91
CA ALA A 131 -16.02 -10.26 5.90
C ALA A 131 -16.35 -10.72 7.33
N THR A 132 -15.33 -10.73 8.19
CA THR A 132 -15.44 -10.72 9.66
C THR A 132 -14.92 -9.38 10.20
N PHE A 133 -14.73 -9.29 11.52
CA PHE A 133 -14.08 -8.15 12.13
C PHE A 133 -13.09 -8.53 13.24
N TYR A 134 -12.09 -7.66 13.42
CA TYR A 134 -11.17 -7.68 14.56
C TYR A 134 -10.95 -6.28 15.15
N GLY A 135 -10.21 -6.23 16.27
CA GLY A 135 -9.93 -4.98 16.99
C GLY A 135 -9.07 -3.96 16.23
N GLY A 136 -8.35 -4.40 15.18
CA GLY A 136 -7.45 -3.56 14.38
C GLY A 136 -6.11 -3.26 15.05
N ASN A 137 -5.01 -3.32 14.29
CA ASN A 137 -3.68 -2.95 14.78
C ASN A 137 -2.76 -2.48 13.65
N LEU A 138 -2.47 -1.17 13.57
CA LEU A 138 -1.58 -0.60 12.55
C LEU A 138 -0.09 -0.88 12.83
N SER A 139 0.30 -0.89 14.10
CA SER A 139 1.71 -1.01 14.50
C SER A 139 2.21 -2.45 14.54
N GLY A 140 1.32 -3.41 14.83
CA GLY A 140 1.61 -4.85 14.86
C GLY A 140 1.09 -5.62 13.65
N GLY A 141 0.31 -4.99 12.77
CA GLY A 141 -0.13 -5.60 11.52
C GLY A 141 1.02 -5.78 10.54
N THR A 142 0.89 -6.76 9.65
CA THR A 142 1.92 -7.24 8.73
C THR A 142 2.51 -6.11 7.87
N CYS A 143 1.71 -5.12 7.46
CA CYS A 143 2.19 -3.96 6.69
C CYS A 143 3.08 -2.98 7.48
N SER A 144 3.26 -3.18 8.79
CA SER A 144 4.16 -2.42 9.66
C SER A 144 3.90 -0.90 9.63
N PHE A 145 2.64 -0.47 9.65
CA PHE A 145 2.25 0.94 9.66
C PHE A 145 2.37 1.57 11.06
N THR A 146 3.53 1.39 11.69
CA THR A 146 3.88 1.95 13.00
C THR A 146 3.87 3.48 12.94
N ASP A 147 3.26 4.12 13.95
CA ASP A 147 3.08 5.58 14.09
C ASP A 147 2.24 6.24 12.97
N TYR A 148 1.62 5.47 12.09
CA TYR A 148 0.70 5.99 11.08
C TYR A 148 -0.73 6.04 11.63
N THR A 149 -1.46 7.08 11.24
CA THR A 149 -2.89 7.24 11.54
C THR A 149 -3.65 7.25 10.22
N ILE A 150 -4.63 6.35 10.06
CA ILE A 150 -5.51 6.34 8.89
C ILE A 150 -6.32 7.66 8.86
N PRO A 151 -6.35 8.39 7.72
CA PRO A 151 -7.16 9.61 7.58
C PRO A 151 -8.66 9.40 7.83
N SER A 152 -9.34 10.44 8.31
CA SER A 152 -10.79 10.42 8.56
C SER A 152 -11.59 10.03 7.30
N GLY A 153 -12.55 9.12 7.44
CA GLY A 153 -13.37 8.62 6.32
C GLY A 153 -12.78 7.39 5.61
N LEU A 154 -11.60 6.93 6.04
CA LEU A 154 -10.98 5.68 5.62
C LEU A 154 -10.85 4.74 6.84
N TYR A 155 -11.05 3.45 6.63
CA TYR A 155 -10.96 2.41 7.66
C TYR A 155 -9.74 1.49 7.43
N GLY A 156 -9.50 0.54 8.34
CA GLY A 156 -8.48 -0.52 8.19
C GLY A 156 -9.10 -1.90 7.94
N THR A 157 -8.35 -2.79 7.30
CA THR A 157 -8.69 -4.21 7.12
C THR A 157 -7.43 -5.07 7.02
N ALA A 158 -7.51 -6.31 7.48
CA ALA A 158 -6.61 -7.38 7.06
C ALA A 158 -7.13 -8.01 5.76
N PHE A 159 -6.22 -8.48 4.89
CA PHE A 159 -6.56 -9.08 3.61
C PHE A 159 -6.23 -10.59 3.60
N GLY A 160 -7.17 -11.41 3.14
CA GLY A 160 -7.01 -12.87 3.05
C GLY A 160 -6.31 -13.37 1.77
N GLY A 161 -6.12 -14.69 1.69
CA GLY A 161 -5.61 -15.37 0.51
C GLY A 161 -4.09 -15.40 0.35
N ASN A 162 -3.66 -15.43 -0.92
CA ASN A 162 -2.24 -15.41 -1.31
C ASN A 162 -1.64 -14.03 -1.00
N TRP A 163 -1.08 -13.89 0.20
CA TRP A 163 -0.47 -12.65 0.67
C TRP A 163 0.68 -12.18 -0.22
N ASP A 164 0.63 -10.90 -0.55
CA ASP A 164 1.72 -10.13 -1.13
C ASP A 164 1.71 -8.74 -0.49
N ALA A 165 2.88 -8.27 -0.06
CA ALA A 165 3.07 -6.92 0.48
C ALA A 165 2.82 -5.82 -0.57
N SER A 166 2.61 -6.17 -1.85
CA SER A 166 2.03 -5.26 -2.85
C SER A 166 0.64 -4.73 -2.45
N ALA A 167 -0.15 -5.50 -1.69
CA ALA A 167 -1.46 -5.09 -1.19
C ALA A 167 -1.39 -4.04 -0.07
N CYS A 168 -0.27 -3.91 0.65
CA CYS A 168 -0.16 -2.99 1.78
C CYS A 168 -0.35 -1.52 1.37
N GLY A 169 -1.28 -0.84 2.04
CA GLY A 169 -1.67 0.54 1.73
C GLY A 169 -2.60 0.68 0.52
N GLN A 170 -2.95 -0.41 -0.16
CA GLN A 170 -4.02 -0.42 -1.15
C GLN A 170 -5.37 -0.19 -0.45
N CYS A 171 -6.27 0.54 -1.10
CA CYS A 171 -7.63 0.72 -0.60
C CYS A 171 -8.65 -0.07 -1.42
N VAL A 172 -9.67 -0.56 -0.72
CA VAL A 172 -10.83 -1.26 -1.29
C VAL A 172 -12.11 -0.52 -0.94
N SER A 173 -13.02 -0.44 -1.91
CA SER A 173 -14.39 0.02 -1.71
C SER A 173 -15.24 -1.21 -1.41
N VAL A 174 -15.80 -1.31 -0.20
CA VAL A 174 -16.48 -2.52 0.31
C VAL A 174 -17.95 -2.22 0.56
N THR A 175 -18.84 -2.97 -0.08
CA THR A 175 -20.30 -2.89 0.10
C THR A 175 -20.80 -4.14 0.83
N GLY A 176 -21.52 -3.95 1.93
CA GLY A 176 -22.10 -5.04 2.73
C GLY A 176 -23.60 -5.27 2.48
N PRO A 177 -24.23 -6.20 3.22
CA PRO A 177 -25.60 -6.64 2.97
C PRO A 177 -26.67 -5.57 3.28
N ASN A 178 -26.32 -4.53 4.03
CA ASN A 178 -27.21 -3.39 4.27
C ASN A 178 -27.23 -2.37 3.11
N GLY A 179 -26.42 -2.57 2.06
CA GLY A 179 -26.29 -1.67 0.91
C GLY A 179 -25.37 -0.47 1.11
N ASN A 180 -24.79 -0.29 2.31
CA ASN A 180 -23.80 0.75 2.56
C ASN A 180 -22.43 0.35 2.00
N THR A 181 -21.68 1.36 1.56
CA THR A 181 -20.31 1.22 1.06
C THR A 181 -19.33 2.03 1.90
N ILE A 182 -18.19 1.43 2.26
CA ILE A 182 -17.06 2.09 2.93
C ILE A 182 -15.78 1.97 2.10
N LYS A 183 -14.75 2.76 2.45
CA LYS A 183 -13.37 2.50 2.03
C LYS A 183 -12.55 1.93 3.18
N ALA A 184 -11.79 0.87 2.92
CA ALA A 184 -10.82 0.31 3.87
C ALA A 184 -9.44 0.20 3.22
N MET A 185 -8.39 0.54 3.97
CA MET A 185 -7.00 0.34 3.62
C MET A 185 -6.53 -1.03 4.13
N VAL A 186 -5.85 -1.79 3.27
CA VAL A 186 -5.17 -3.03 3.66
C VAL A 186 -3.95 -2.67 4.51
N VAL A 187 -3.98 -3.11 5.78
CA VAL A 187 -2.96 -2.80 6.79
C VAL A 187 -2.36 -4.06 7.43
N ASP A 188 -2.92 -5.23 7.12
CA ASP A 188 -2.51 -6.49 7.71
C ASP A 188 -2.82 -7.68 6.76
N GLN A 189 -2.25 -8.84 7.08
CA GLN A 189 -2.59 -10.14 6.48
C GLN A 189 -3.58 -10.84 7.41
N CYS A 190 -4.56 -11.56 6.86
CA CYS A 190 -5.27 -12.61 7.58
C CYS A 190 -4.85 -13.98 7.03
N PRO A 191 -3.90 -14.69 7.67
CA PRO A 191 -3.38 -15.98 7.17
C PRO A 191 -4.40 -17.12 7.11
N GLU A 192 -5.43 -17.08 7.95
CA GLU A 192 -6.52 -18.05 8.01
C GLU A 192 -7.68 -17.75 7.06
N CYS A 193 -7.68 -16.57 6.42
CA CYS A 193 -8.76 -16.09 5.57
C CYS A 193 -8.62 -16.54 4.11
N ASP A 194 -9.73 -16.92 3.49
CA ASP A 194 -9.83 -17.20 2.06
C ASP A 194 -9.53 -15.97 1.17
N ALA A 195 -9.24 -16.21 -0.11
CA ALA A 195 -8.72 -15.17 -1.02
C ALA A 195 -9.67 -14.03 -1.41
N SER A 196 -10.97 -14.15 -1.11
CA SER A 196 -11.94 -13.05 -1.26
C SER A 196 -12.43 -12.52 0.10
N HIS A 197 -11.78 -12.90 1.20
CA HIS A 197 -12.21 -12.52 2.54
C HIS A 197 -11.46 -11.27 3.06
N LEU A 198 -12.20 -10.38 3.72
CA LEU A 198 -11.68 -9.18 4.39
C LEU A 198 -11.98 -9.22 5.89
N ASP A 199 -10.96 -9.25 6.74
CA ASP A 199 -11.18 -9.09 8.18
C ASP A 199 -11.09 -7.60 8.54
N LEU A 200 -12.26 -6.97 8.66
CA LEU A 200 -12.40 -5.52 8.79
C LEU A 200 -12.05 -5.06 10.21
N PHE A 201 -11.63 -3.81 10.39
CA PHE A 201 -11.65 -3.22 11.73
C PHE A 201 -13.12 -3.15 12.21
N GLU A 202 -13.37 -3.40 13.50
CA GLU A 202 -14.73 -3.43 14.06
C GLU A 202 -15.55 -2.15 13.78
N ASN A 203 -14.90 -0.99 13.82
CA ASN A 203 -15.53 0.30 13.50
C ASN A 203 -15.92 0.47 12.02
N ALA A 204 -15.36 -0.36 11.13
CA ALA A 204 -15.63 -0.42 9.71
C ALA A 204 -16.75 -1.41 9.40
N PHE A 205 -16.65 -2.63 9.95
CA PHE A 205 -17.65 -3.69 9.82
C PHE A 205 -19.05 -3.21 10.21
N THR A 206 -19.15 -2.50 11.34
CA THR A 206 -20.40 -1.95 11.88
C THR A 206 -21.06 -0.88 11.01
N GLN A 207 -20.39 -0.37 9.96
CA GLN A 207 -21.02 0.53 8.98
C GLN A 207 -21.82 -0.24 7.91
N ILE A 208 -21.41 -1.48 7.61
CA ILE A 208 -21.91 -2.26 6.47
C ILE A 208 -22.64 -3.56 6.86
N GLY A 209 -22.59 -3.96 8.13
CA GLY A 209 -23.28 -5.14 8.64
C GLY A 209 -23.54 -5.12 10.15
N ASP A 210 -24.38 -6.06 10.60
CA ASP A 210 -24.68 -6.25 12.03
C ASP A 210 -23.56 -7.08 12.68
N LYS A 211 -22.93 -6.54 13.73
CA LYS A 211 -21.87 -7.21 14.50
C LYS A 211 -22.30 -8.59 15.02
N SER A 212 -23.58 -8.78 15.32
CA SER A 212 -24.12 -10.06 15.82
C SER A 212 -24.15 -11.18 14.77
N ALA A 213 -24.05 -10.86 13.48
CA ALA A 213 -23.94 -11.86 12.42
C ALA A 213 -22.57 -12.57 12.42
N GLY A 214 -21.52 -11.93 12.95
CA GLY A 214 -20.14 -12.43 12.98
C GLY A 214 -19.44 -12.38 11.62
N THR A 215 -20.10 -12.92 10.58
CA THR A 215 -19.67 -12.90 9.18
C THR A 215 -20.78 -12.33 8.30
N ILE A 216 -20.41 -11.54 7.29
CA ILE A 216 -21.34 -10.96 6.31
C ILE A 216 -20.84 -11.20 4.87
N ASP A 217 -21.76 -11.34 3.93
CA ASP A 217 -21.45 -11.33 2.50
C ASP A 217 -21.12 -9.91 2.04
N ILE A 218 -20.05 -9.75 1.25
CA ILE A 218 -19.61 -8.46 0.73
C ILE A 218 -19.33 -8.51 -0.77
N SER A 219 -19.31 -7.34 -1.39
CA SER A 219 -18.65 -7.11 -2.67
C SER A 219 -17.65 -5.97 -2.54
N TYR A 220 -16.48 -6.09 -3.16
CA TYR A 220 -15.46 -5.05 -3.11
C TYR A 220 -14.63 -4.91 -4.38
N SER A 221 -14.09 -3.72 -4.60
CA SER A 221 -13.14 -3.44 -5.69
C SER A 221 -11.98 -2.60 -5.18
N VAL A 222 -10.81 -2.70 -5.84
CA VAL A 222 -9.65 -1.86 -5.55
C VAL A 222 -9.90 -0.45 -6.07
N VAL A 223 -9.69 0.56 -5.22
CA VAL A 223 -9.95 1.97 -5.54
C VAL A 223 -8.86 2.89 -4.98
N PRO A 224 -8.69 4.12 -5.53
CA PRO A 224 -7.94 5.17 -4.87
C PRO A 224 -8.50 5.47 -3.47
N CYS A 225 -7.62 5.61 -2.49
CA CYS A 225 -7.96 5.82 -1.08
C CYS A 225 -8.77 7.10 -0.85
N GLY A 226 -8.58 8.14 -1.67
CA GLY A 226 -9.12 9.48 -1.46
C GLY A 226 -8.23 10.37 -0.60
N ILE A 227 -6.93 10.04 -0.52
CA ILE A 227 -5.94 10.80 0.26
C ILE A 227 -5.37 11.91 -0.61
N SER A 228 -5.64 13.17 -0.25
CA SER A 228 -5.12 14.36 -0.94
C SER A 228 -3.86 14.94 -0.31
N SER A 229 -3.56 14.63 0.95
CA SER A 229 -2.31 15.01 1.61
C SER A 229 -1.12 14.27 0.99
N PRO A 230 0.09 14.86 0.93
CA PRO A 230 1.24 14.23 0.28
C PRO A 230 1.64 12.89 0.90
N LEU A 231 2.25 12.01 0.10
CA LEU A 231 2.83 10.77 0.62
C LEU A 231 4.05 11.07 1.51
N VAL A 232 4.40 10.12 2.39
CA VAL A 232 5.54 10.25 3.30
C VAL A 232 6.46 9.04 3.15
N LEU A 233 7.75 9.31 3.06
CA LEU A 233 8.82 8.31 3.12
C LEU A 233 9.29 8.18 4.57
N LYS A 234 9.37 6.95 5.09
CA LYS A 234 9.83 6.64 6.46
C LYS A 234 10.95 5.61 6.41
N MET A 235 12.13 5.99 6.89
CA MET A 235 13.23 5.04 7.13
C MET A 235 12.85 4.10 8.28
N LYS A 236 13.23 2.83 8.16
CA LYS A 236 13.11 1.86 9.26
C LYS A 236 14.13 2.19 10.35
N SER A 237 13.80 1.91 11.61
CA SER A 237 14.86 1.84 12.64
C SER A 237 15.85 0.70 12.31
N GLY A 238 17.13 1.00 12.51
CA GLY A 238 18.30 0.23 12.05
C GLY A 238 18.85 0.66 10.68
N SER A 239 18.25 1.65 10.00
CA SER A 239 18.69 2.08 8.66
C SER A 239 19.89 3.01 8.68
N SER A 240 20.72 2.92 7.63
CA SER A 240 21.88 3.77 7.40
C SER A 240 22.32 3.70 5.93
N GLN A 241 23.39 4.40 5.56
CA GLN A 241 24.02 4.23 4.25
C GLN A 241 24.54 2.82 3.95
N TYR A 242 24.71 1.96 4.97
CA TYR A 242 25.16 0.57 4.86
C TYR A 242 24.01 -0.46 4.81
N PHE A 243 22.81 -0.08 5.25
CA PHE A 243 21.60 -0.89 5.19
C PHE A 243 20.40 0.02 4.97
N PHE A 244 19.82 -0.02 3.78
CA PHE A 244 18.69 0.83 3.41
C PHE A 244 17.39 0.05 3.58
N SER A 245 16.44 0.61 4.32
CA SER A 245 15.09 0.08 4.48
C SER A 245 14.10 1.23 4.64
N MET A 246 13.19 1.40 3.67
CA MET A 246 12.27 2.54 3.60
C MET A 246 10.83 2.07 3.33
N GLN A 247 9.87 2.65 4.02
CA GLN A 247 8.44 2.45 3.79
C GLN A 247 7.84 3.69 3.11
N VAL A 248 6.88 3.48 2.21
CA VAL A 248 6.00 4.53 1.69
C VAL A 248 4.69 4.47 2.45
N VAL A 249 4.30 5.56 3.10
CA VAL A 249 3.03 5.69 3.83
C VAL A 249 2.21 6.85 3.29
N ASN A 250 0.90 6.88 3.62
CA ASN A 250 -0.04 7.89 3.16
C ASN A 250 -0.16 7.99 1.62
N SER A 251 0.08 6.91 0.87
CA SER A 251 -0.14 6.90 -0.59
C SER A 251 -1.63 6.80 -0.94
N ASN A 252 -2.10 7.56 -1.92
CA ASN A 252 -3.48 7.51 -2.40
C ASN A 252 -3.79 6.25 -3.25
N VAL A 253 -2.76 5.61 -3.81
CA VAL A 253 -2.89 4.40 -4.63
C VAL A 253 -1.83 3.37 -4.24
N ALA A 254 -2.04 2.10 -4.60
CA ALA A 254 -1.05 1.05 -4.35
C ALA A 254 0.30 1.37 -5.02
N ILE A 255 1.39 1.13 -4.29
CA ILE A 255 2.75 1.26 -4.79
C ILE A 255 3.12 0.00 -5.56
N SER A 256 3.86 0.13 -6.65
CA SER A 256 4.50 -0.97 -7.37
C SER A 256 5.95 -1.17 -6.91
N LYS A 257 6.78 -0.13 -7.02
CA LYS A 257 8.21 -0.18 -6.68
C LYS A 257 8.73 1.14 -6.11
N LEU A 258 9.87 1.05 -5.43
CA LEU A 258 10.69 2.17 -4.98
C LEU A 258 12.11 2.02 -5.52
N GLU A 259 12.69 3.10 -6.00
CA GLU A 259 14.05 3.18 -6.55
C GLU A 259 14.77 4.36 -5.91
N ILE A 260 16.10 4.28 -5.74
CA ILE A 260 16.92 5.37 -5.19
C ILE A 260 17.98 5.84 -6.17
N SER A 261 18.41 7.09 -6.05
CA SER A 261 19.54 7.67 -6.78
C SER A 261 20.50 8.36 -5.80
N THR A 262 21.80 8.29 -6.12
CA THR A 262 22.89 9.00 -5.42
C THR A 262 23.58 10.03 -6.32
N ASP A 263 23.02 10.29 -7.50
CA ASP A 263 23.64 11.05 -8.59
C ASP A 263 22.66 12.07 -9.24
N GLY A 264 21.75 12.62 -8.44
CA GLY A 264 20.78 13.64 -8.88
C GLY A 264 19.71 13.11 -9.83
N GLY A 265 19.38 11.82 -9.74
CA GLY A 265 18.44 11.13 -10.61
C GLY A 265 19.02 10.65 -11.96
N SER A 266 20.34 10.72 -12.15
CA SER A 266 21.00 10.27 -13.40
C SER A 266 20.95 8.75 -13.58
N SER A 267 21.05 7.99 -12.49
CA SER A 267 20.85 6.55 -12.44
C SER A 267 19.99 6.14 -11.25
N TRP A 268 19.36 4.97 -11.34
CA TRP A 268 18.36 4.50 -10.36
C TRP A 268 18.64 3.06 -9.95
N LYS A 269 18.87 2.85 -8.66
CA LYS A 269 19.09 1.55 -8.02
C LYS A 269 17.75 1.03 -7.49
N SER A 270 17.32 -0.13 -7.98
CA SER A 270 16.10 -0.80 -7.50
C SER A 270 16.23 -1.28 -6.06
N THR A 271 15.11 -1.27 -5.34
CA THR A 271 14.95 -1.92 -4.05
C THR A 271 14.16 -3.23 -4.17
N THR A 272 14.22 -4.07 -3.14
CA THR A 272 13.35 -5.24 -2.99
C THR A 272 12.29 -4.94 -1.92
N ARG A 273 11.01 -5.13 -2.24
CA ARG A 273 9.95 -5.06 -1.21
C ARG A 273 9.95 -6.34 -0.38
N GLN A 274 9.97 -6.20 0.94
CA GLN A 274 9.81 -7.31 1.88
C GLN A 274 8.34 -7.59 2.19
N THR A 275 8.08 -8.76 2.77
CA THR A 275 6.74 -9.24 3.20
C THR A 275 6.03 -8.29 4.17
N TYR A 276 6.77 -7.39 4.83
CA TYR A 276 6.30 -6.40 5.79
C TYR A 276 6.29 -4.96 5.23
N ASN A 277 6.25 -4.80 3.91
CA ASN A 277 6.08 -3.53 3.18
C ASN A 277 7.20 -2.47 3.34
N PHE A 278 8.42 -2.90 3.68
CA PHE A 278 9.62 -2.07 3.52
C PHE A 278 10.35 -2.40 2.22
N PHE A 279 10.91 -1.37 1.60
CA PHE A 279 11.71 -1.42 0.38
C PHE A 279 13.19 -1.34 0.75
N GLU A 280 13.95 -2.38 0.44
CA GLU A 280 15.27 -2.60 1.02
C GLU A 280 16.40 -2.76 0.00
N ILE A 281 17.60 -2.41 0.47
CA ILE A 281 18.87 -2.73 -0.17
C ILE A 281 19.83 -3.17 0.93
N SER A 282 20.15 -4.47 0.98
CA SER A 282 20.99 -5.06 2.03
C SER A 282 22.44 -4.57 2.01
N SER A 283 22.92 -4.05 0.87
CA SER A 283 24.22 -3.38 0.73
C SER A 283 24.17 -1.87 0.95
N GLY A 284 23.02 -1.33 1.35
CA GLY A 284 22.81 0.08 1.62
C GLY A 284 22.65 0.96 0.37
N SER A 285 22.44 2.26 0.63
CA SER A 285 22.45 3.30 -0.40
C SER A 285 23.88 3.65 -0.84
N GLY A 286 24.88 3.54 0.05
CA GLY A 286 26.22 4.06 -0.16
C GLY A 286 26.35 5.58 0.00
N SER A 287 25.31 6.26 0.49
CA SER A 287 25.27 7.70 0.76
C SER A 287 24.28 8.01 1.88
N ASP A 288 24.62 8.96 2.76
CA ASP A 288 23.76 9.46 3.84
C ASP A 288 22.50 10.22 3.35
N THR A 289 22.44 10.55 2.05
CA THR A 289 21.29 11.19 1.40
C THR A 289 21.09 10.66 -0.01
N VAL A 290 19.83 10.46 -0.41
CA VAL A 290 19.42 9.90 -1.70
C VAL A 290 18.22 10.66 -2.27
N ASP A 291 18.05 10.64 -3.59
CA ASP A 291 16.76 10.95 -4.20
C ASP A 291 15.95 9.65 -4.33
N VAL A 292 14.64 9.71 -4.14
CA VAL A 292 13.76 8.53 -4.11
C VAL A 292 12.67 8.66 -5.17
N ARG A 293 12.52 7.65 -6.02
CA ARG A 293 11.43 7.54 -6.99
C ARG A 293 10.48 6.42 -6.57
N VAL A 294 9.25 6.81 -6.25
CA VAL A 294 8.13 5.91 -5.99
C VAL A 294 7.33 5.74 -7.27
N THR A 295 6.99 4.50 -7.64
CA THR A 295 6.14 4.18 -8.80
C THR A 295 4.86 3.51 -8.32
N SER A 296 3.70 4.00 -8.74
CA SER A 296 2.39 3.39 -8.46
C SER A 296 2.13 2.15 -9.33
N VAL A 297 1.13 1.34 -8.97
CA VAL A 297 0.65 0.23 -9.83
C VAL A 297 0.14 0.70 -11.20
N GLY A 298 -0.31 1.95 -11.31
CA GLY A 298 -0.68 2.59 -12.58
C GLY A 298 0.49 3.19 -13.36
N GLY A 299 1.74 2.91 -12.97
CA GLY A 299 2.95 3.37 -13.67
C GLY A 299 3.31 4.86 -13.48
N LYS A 300 2.44 5.67 -12.86
CA LYS A 300 2.76 7.07 -12.49
C LYS A 300 3.89 7.09 -11.45
N THR A 301 4.75 8.10 -11.50
CA THR A 301 5.89 8.26 -10.58
C THR A 301 5.84 9.56 -9.78
N ILE A 302 6.39 9.51 -8.56
CA ILE A 302 6.69 10.68 -7.72
C ILE A 302 8.16 10.58 -7.32
N THR A 303 8.91 11.67 -7.48
CA THR A 303 10.31 11.77 -7.05
C THR A 303 10.40 12.71 -5.86
N VAL A 304 11.10 12.30 -4.81
CA VAL A 304 11.38 13.09 -3.61
C VAL A 304 12.88 13.25 -3.50
N ASN A 305 13.35 14.50 -3.56
CA ASN A 305 14.78 14.79 -3.58
C ASN A 305 15.34 14.96 -2.17
N SER A 306 16.63 14.66 -2.00
CA SER A 306 17.39 14.87 -0.75
C SER A 306 16.71 14.27 0.48
N VAL A 307 16.43 12.96 0.41
CA VAL A 307 15.91 12.13 1.50
C VAL A 307 17.09 11.61 2.32
N SER A 308 17.10 11.91 3.63
CA SER A 308 18.10 11.36 4.55
C SER A 308 17.85 9.87 4.78
N VAL A 309 18.91 9.06 4.78
CA VAL A 309 18.82 7.61 5.10
C VAL A 309 19.13 7.30 6.57
N ALA A 310 19.17 8.32 7.43
CA ALA A 310 19.41 8.16 8.86
C ALA A 310 18.31 7.34 9.55
N ASP A 311 18.65 6.77 10.72
CA ASP A 311 17.71 5.98 11.53
C ASP A 311 16.39 6.73 11.75
N SER A 312 15.28 6.05 11.46
CA SER A 312 13.92 6.54 11.69
C SER A 312 13.57 7.89 11.02
N ALA A 313 14.40 8.39 10.11
CA ALA A 313 14.18 9.64 9.40
C ALA A 313 12.90 9.59 8.54
N THR A 314 12.20 10.73 8.46
CA THR A 314 11.01 10.88 7.62
C THR A 314 11.15 12.04 6.65
N LYS A 315 10.51 11.92 5.48
CA LYS A 315 10.43 12.97 4.47
C LYS A 315 9.06 12.96 3.81
N THR A 316 8.31 14.03 4.00
CA THR A 316 7.08 14.29 3.23
C THR A 316 7.44 14.65 1.79
N ALA A 317 6.73 14.10 0.81
CA ALA A 317 6.79 14.52 -0.58
C ALA A 317 6.04 15.85 -0.80
N ASP A 318 6.22 16.46 -1.97
CA ASP A 318 5.46 17.65 -2.36
C ASP A 318 4.00 17.34 -2.79
N SER A 319 3.69 16.06 -3.06
CA SER A 319 2.42 15.63 -3.63
C SER A 319 2.05 14.18 -3.30
N ASN A 320 0.89 13.74 -3.78
CA ASN A 320 0.43 12.36 -3.77
C ASN A 320 -0.01 11.96 -5.18
N PHE A 321 -0.18 10.66 -5.44
CA PHE A 321 -0.71 10.19 -6.71
C PHE A 321 -2.15 10.64 -6.89
N SER A 322 -2.48 11.20 -8.05
CA SER A 322 -3.89 11.38 -8.41
C SER A 322 -4.57 10.02 -8.54
N SER A 323 -5.89 10.00 -8.31
CA SER A 323 -6.76 9.02 -8.96
C SER A 323 -6.59 9.02 -10.49
#